data_AF-A0A9D8LSZ5-F1
#
_entry.id   AF-A0A9D8LSZ5-F1
#
_cell.length_a   1.000
_cell.length_b   1.000
_cell.length_c   1.000
_cell.angle_alpha   90.00
_cell.angle_beta   90.00
_cell.angle_gamma   90.00
#
_symmetry.space_group_name_H-M   'P 1'
#
loop_
_entity.id
_entity.type
_entity.pdbx_description
1 polymer ?
#
loop_
_entity_poly.entity_id
_entity_poly.type
_entity_poly.pdbx_seq_one_letter_code
_entity_poly.pdbx_strand_id
1 'polypeptide(L)' 'MTNEQMVKAFNEWMRRFIEEPERFEAEFRTVNKFLADEAEGREPSYGETSAAYLTQLVSEQAAAQ' A
#
# COMPACT_ATOMS: atom_id res chain seq x y z
N MET A 1 11.78 -9.85 3.60
CA MET A 1 10.60 -10.32 2.85
C MET A 1 11.10 -11.06 1.62
N THR A 2 10.62 -12.27 1.35
CA THR A 2 10.91 -12.95 0.08
C THR A 2 10.02 -12.39 -1.03
N ASN A 3 10.39 -12.61 -2.28
CA ASN A 3 9.58 -12.18 -3.43
C ASN A 3 8.16 -12.79 -3.37
N GLU A 4 8.03 -14.05 -2.95
CA GLU A 4 6.73 -14.73 -2.79
C GLU A 4 5.85 -14.08 -1.71
N GLN A 5 6.45 -13.65 -0.59
CA GLN A 5 5.72 -12.93 0.45
C GLN A 5 5.21 -11.57 -0.04
N MET A 6 6.03 -10.85 -0.83
CA MET A 6 5.61 -9.60 -1.47
C MET A 6 4.44 -9.81 -2.43
N VAL A 7 4.52 -10.84 -3.29
CA VAL A 7 3.44 -11.14 -4.25
C VAL A 7 2.14 -11.47 -3.53
N LYS A 8 2.19 -12.24 -2.44
CA LYS A 8 1.00 -12.55 -1.62
C LYS A 8 0.42 -11.32 -0.93
N ALA A 9 1.26 -10.45 -0.38
CA ALA A 9 0.81 -9.20 0.23
C ALA A 9 0.19 -8.26 -0.80
N PHE A 10 0.78 -8.14 -1.99
CA PHE A 10 0.24 -7.32 -3.07
C PHE A 10 -1.12 -7.84 -3.57
N ASN A 11 -1.26 -9.15 -3.77
CA ASN A 11 -2.52 -9.74 -4.19
C ASN A 11 -3.63 -9.54 -3.14
N GLU A 12 -3.28 -9.60 -1.85
CA GLU A 12 -4.22 -9.32 -0.77
C GLU A 12 -4.60 -7.83 -0.71
N TRP A 13 -3.65 -6.92 -0.91
CA TRP A 13 -3.95 -5.49 -1.06
C TRP A 13 -4.92 -5.25 -2.22
N MET A 14 -4.69 -5.86 -3.39
CA MET A 14 -5.61 -5.79 -4.54
C MET A 14 -7.00 -6.36 -4.23
N ARG A 15 -7.08 -7.46 -3.48
CA ARG A 15 -8.36 -8.06 -3.07
C ARG A 15 -9.15 -7.10 -2.16
N ARG A 16 -8.50 -6.58 -1.11
CA ARG A 16 -9.11 -5.62 -0.19
C ARG A 16 -9.50 -4.32 -0.89
N PHE A 17 -8.73 -3.88 -1.89
CA PHE A 17 -9.07 -2.72 -2.71
C PHE A 17 -10.38 -2.91 -3.50
N ILE A 18 -10.61 -4.10 -4.05
CA ILE A 18 -11.83 -4.42 -4.82
C ILE A 18 -13.04 -4.64 -3.88
N GLU A 19 -12.83 -5.31 -2.75
CA GLU A 19 -13.91 -5.68 -1.83
C GLU A 19 -14.30 -4.53 -0.87
N GLU A 20 -13.34 -3.68 -0.49
CA GLU A 20 -13.52 -2.62 0.52
C GLU A 20 -12.97 -1.26 0.02
N PRO A 21 -13.37 -0.77 -1.17
CA PRO A 21 -12.75 0.41 -1.80
C PRO A 21 -12.85 1.68 -0.95
N GLU A 22 -13.90 1.81 -0.12
CA GLU A 22 -14.10 2.95 0.78
C GLU A 22 -13.00 3.04 1.85
N ARG A 23 -12.43 1.90 2.27
CA ARG A 23 -11.31 1.87 3.23
C ARG A 23 -10.01 2.36 2.59
N PHE A 24 -9.95 2.37 1.25
CA PHE A 24 -8.84 2.87 0.44
C PHE A 24 -9.04 4.30 -0.07
N GLU A 25 -10.17 4.97 0.21
CA GLU A 25 -10.35 6.40 -0.11
C GLU A 25 -9.28 7.28 0.55
N ALA A 26 -8.81 6.89 1.73
CA ALA A 26 -7.69 7.56 2.39
C ALA A 26 -6.37 7.40 1.62
N GLU A 27 -6.15 6.29 0.92
CA GLU A 27 -4.98 6.07 0.06
C GLU A 27 -5.08 6.84 -1.26
N PHE A 28 -6.29 7.07 -1.78
CA PHE A 28 -6.49 7.93 -2.97
C PHE A 28 -6.26 9.42 -2.70
N ARG A 29 -6.53 9.90 -1.47
CA ARG A 29 -6.06 11.24 -1.04
C ARG A 29 -4.53 11.36 -1.13
N THR A 30 -3.81 10.25 -1.03
CA THR A 30 -2.36 10.18 -1.13
C THR A 30 -1.86 10.25 -2.57
N VAL A 31 -2.64 9.82 -3.57
CA VAL A 31 -2.30 9.98 -5.00
C VAL A 31 -2.39 11.44 -5.44
N ASN A 32 -3.43 12.15 -5.02
CA ASN A 32 -3.52 13.60 -5.29
C ASN A 32 -2.42 14.38 -4.56
N LYS A 33 -2.03 13.91 -3.36
CA LYS A 33 -0.88 14.46 -2.63
C LYS A 33 0.45 14.16 -3.32
N PHE A 34 0.62 12.96 -3.89
CA PHE A 34 1.79 12.61 -4.70
C PHE A 34 1.93 13.55 -5.90
N LEU A 35 0.84 13.80 -6.64
CA LEU A 35 0.84 14.73 -7.77
C LEU A 35 1.16 16.17 -7.34
N ALA A 36 0.68 16.58 -6.16
CA ALA A 36 1.00 17.90 -5.60
C ALA A 36 2.47 18.00 -5.13
N ASP A 37 3.00 16.96 -4.47
CA ASP A 37 4.38 16.91 -4.00
C ASP A 37 5.37 16.86 -5.18
N GLU A 38 5.04 16.12 -6.26
CA GLU A 38 5.80 16.12 -7.52
C GLU A 38 5.78 17.49 -8.20
N ALA A 39 4.61 18.14 -8.28
CA ALA A 39 4.48 19.49 -8.84
C ALA A 39 5.25 20.55 -8.04
N GLU A 40 5.51 20.30 -6.76
CA GLU A 40 6.31 21.15 -5.87
C GLU A 40 7.80 20.73 -5.79
N GLY A 41 8.22 19.69 -6.51
CA GLY A 41 9.60 19.21 -6.54
C GLY A 41 10.05 18.49 -5.27
N ARG A 42 9.10 17.97 -4.47
CA ARG A 42 9.36 17.16 -3.28
C ARG A 42 9.36 15.68 -3.64
N GLU A 43 10.34 14.93 -3.13
CA GLU A 43 10.40 13.49 -3.36
C GLU A 43 9.22 12.80 -2.65
N PRO A 44 8.30 12.12 -3.38
CA PRO A 44 7.11 11.58 -2.75
C PRO A 44 7.42 10.32 -1.92
N SER A 45 7.08 10.33 -0.63
CA SER A 45 7.27 9.18 0.30
C SER A 45 6.21 8.07 0.15
N TYR A 46 5.46 8.05 -0.95
CA TYR A 46 4.40 7.07 -1.18
C TYR A 46 4.94 5.63 -1.25
N GLY A 47 6.15 5.45 -1.80
CA GLY A 47 6.82 4.16 -1.82
C GLY A 47 7.08 3.61 -0.42
N GLU A 48 7.45 4.47 0.54
CA GLU A 48 7.69 4.09 1.94
C GLU A 48 6.38 3.71 2.65
N THR A 49 5.30 4.45 2.38
CA THR A 49 3.97 4.15 2.93
C THR A 49 3.42 2.84 2.39
N SER A 50 3.55 2.60 1.08
CA SER A 50 3.15 1.34 0.43
C SER A 50 3.97 0.16 0.97
N ALA A 51 5.28 0.34 1.13
CA ALA A 51 6.15 -0.67 1.69
C ALA A 51 5.81 -1.00 3.16
N ALA A 52 5.48 0.00 3.98
CA ALA A 52 5.03 -0.19 5.35
C ALA A 52 3.72 -0.99 5.42
N TYR A 53 2.76 -0.66 4.56
CA TYR A 53 1.48 -1.39 4.50
C TYR A 53 1.65 -2.84 4.02
N LEU A 54 2.43 -3.07 2.96
CA LEU A 54 2.75 -4.42 2.50
C LEU A 54 3.49 -5.23 3.57
N THR A 55 4.35 -4.59 4.36
CA THR A 55 5.01 -5.23 5.51
C THR A 55 4.02 -5.63 6.59
N GLN A 56 3.05 -4.77 6.91
CA GLN A 56 1.98 -5.09 7.84
C GLN A 56 1.15 -6.30 7.35
N LEU A 57 0.78 -6.35 6.07
CA LEU A 57 0.03 -7.47 5.49
C LEU A 57 0.79 -8.79 5.58
N VAL A 58 2.11 -8.77 5.35
CA VAL A 58 2.95 -9.98 5.54
C VAL A 58 2.92 -10.44 7.00
N SER A 59 2.98 -9.52 7.96
CA SER A 59 2.87 -9.86 9.39
C SER A 59 1.50 -10.45 9.75
N GLU A 60 0.40 -9.88 9.23
CA GLU A 60 -0.97 -10.40 9.41
C GLU A 60 -1.11 -11.82 8.83
N GLN A 61 -0.58 -12.06 7.63
CA GLN A 61 -0.62 -13.38 6.98
C GLN A 61 0.25 -14.43 7.70
N ALA A 62 1.35 -14.01 8.32
CA ALA A 62 2.19 -14.90 9.13
C ALA A 62 1.53 -15.27 10.47
N ALA A 63 0.74 -14.36 11.05
CA ALA A 63 0.02 -14.59 12.30
C ALA A 63 -1.30 -15.39 12.13
N ALA A 64 -1.81 -15.50 10.90
CA ALA A 64 -3.02 -16.26 10.56
C ALA A 64 -2.75 -17.75 10.23
N GLN A 65 -1.51 -18.23 10.41
CA GLN A 65 -1.09 -19.62 10.19
C GLN A 65 -0.87 -20.38 11.50
#